data_AF-A0A353TX41-F1
#
_entry.id   AF-A0A353TX41-F1
#
_cell.length_a   1.000
_cell.length_b   1.000
_cell.length_c   1.000
_cell.angle_alpha   90.00
_cell.angle_beta   90.00
_cell.angle_gamma   90.00
#
_symmetry.space_group_name_H-M   'P 1'
#
loop_
_entity.id
_entity.type
_entity.pdbx_description
1 polymer ?
#
loop_
_entity_poly.entity_id
_entity_poly.type
_entity_poly.pdbx_seq_one_letter_code
_entity_poly.pdbx_strand_id
1 'polypeptide(L)'
;AIGSSVAHDSHNLIVAGVDDESIALVINELIKSGGGIAAYDGENLDLLPLAVGGLMSNERGEYVAAKYQELNQLAKNMGSSLKAPFMTLSFLSLLVIPELKLSDKGLFDVNKFDFVPLFV
;
A
#
# COMPACT_ATOMS: atom_id res chain seq x y z
N ALA A 1 -2.03 -10.02 -3.09
CA ALA A 1 -1.19 -8.82 -2.88
C ALA A 1 -2.08 -7.62 -2.52
N ILE A 2 -1.58 -6.68 -1.72
CA ILE A 2 -2.24 -5.39 -1.42
C ILE A 2 -1.27 -4.25 -1.70
N GLY A 3 -1.78 -3.12 -2.16
CA GLY A 3 -0.96 -1.96 -2.51
C GLY A 3 -1.68 -0.64 -2.36
N SER A 4 -0.89 0.44 -2.25
CA SER A 4 -1.38 1.79 -2.06
C SER A 4 -0.38 2.82 -2.61
N SER A 5 -0.88 3.92 -3.16
CA SER A 5 -0.10 5.16 -3.35
C SER A 5 -0.12 6.08 -2.12
N VAL A 6 -0.99 5.81 -1.15
CA VAL A 6 -0.97 6.47 0.16
C VAL A 6 0.03 5.74 1.06
N ALA A 7 1.30 6.16 0.99
CA ALA A 7 2.41 5.62 1.79
C ALA A 7 3.08 6.75 2.60
N HIS A 8 2.70 6.91 3.86
CA HIS A 8 3.15 8.03 4.67
C HIS A 8 4.68 8.07 4.81
N ASP A 9 5.37 9.20 4.64
CA ASP A 9 4.90 10.53 4.17
C ASP A 9 5.42 10.89 2.77
N SER A 10 6.24 10.03 2.16
CA SER A 10 6.77 10.29 0.80
C SER A 10 5.74 10.00 -0.29
N HIS A 11 4.72 9.19 0.01
CA HIS A 11 3.64 8.81 -0.90
C HIS A 11 4.11 8.17 -2.21
N ASN A 12 5.18 7.38 -2.12
CA ASN A 12 5.58 6.45 -3.16
C ASN A 12 4.65 5.22 -3.17
N LEU A 13 4.67 4.43 -4.24
CA LEU A 13 3.94 3.16 -4.27
C LEU A 13 4.51 2.19 -3.25
N ILE A 14 3.64 1.57 -2.45
CA ILE A 14 3.99 0.51 -1.52
C ILE A 14 3.07 -0.68 -1.74
N VAL A 15 3.65 -1.88 -1.89
CA VAL A 15 2.92 -3.11 -2.19
C VAL A 15 3.50 -4.26 -1.38
N ALA A 16 2.62 -5.11 -0.84
CA ALA A 16 2.97 -6.36 -0.20
C ALA A 16 2.26 -7.52 -0.91
N GLY A 17 2.99 -8.57 -1.24
CA GLY A 17 2.45 -9.77 -1.90
C GLY A 17 3.29 -11.00 -1.57
N VAL A 18 2.85 -12.15 -2.06
CA VAL A 18 3.50 -13.45 -1.82
C VAL A 18 4.36 -13.91 -3.00
N ASP A 19 4.24 -13.25 -4.14
CA ASP A 19 4.98 -13.50 -5.37
C ASP A 19 5.12 -12.19 -6.18
N ASP A 20 6.10 -12.16 -7.07
CA ASP A 20 6.45 -10.98 -7.88
C ASP A 20 5.35 -10.62 -8.89
N GLU A 21 4.63 -11.61 -9.41
CA GLU A 21 3.60 -11.44 -10.43
C GLU A 21 2.39 -10.67 -9.88
N SER A 22 1.93 -11.07 -8.69
CA SER A 22 0.87 -10.40 -7.93
C SER A 22 1.27 -8.98 -7.54
N ILE A 23 2.53 -8.79 -7.14
CA ILE A 23 3.07 -7.45 -6.78
C ILE A 23 3.09 -6.56 -8.03
N ALA A 24 3.65 -7.04 -9.13
CA ALA A 24 3.76 -6.29 -10.37
C ALA A 24 2.38 -5.93 -10.94
N LEU A 25 1.41 -6.84 -10.88
CA LEU A 25 0.03 -6.58 -11.30
C LEU A 25 -0.57 -5.41 -10.50
N VAL A 26 -0.49 -5.45 -9.17
CA VAL A 26 -1.01 -4.38 -8.32
C VAL A 26 -0.30 -3.04 -8.58
N ILE A 27 1.03 -3.04 -8.71
CA ILE A 27 1.80 -1.83 -9.04
C ILE A 27 1.31 -1.22 -10.35
N ASN A 28 1.21 -2.02 -11.41
CA ASN A 28 0.82 -1.54 -12.74
C ASN A 28 -0.59 -0.96 -12.76
N GLU A 29 -1.53 -1.55 -12.02
CA GLU A 29 -2.91 -1.07 -11.96
C GLU A 29 -3.05 0.22 -11.14
N LEU A 30 -2.25 0.37 -10.08
CA LEU A 30 -2.13 1.64 -9.36
C LEU A 30 -1.58 2.75 -10.28
N ILE A 31 -0.55 2.45 -11.08
CA ILE A 31 0.03 3.41 -12.04
C ILE A 31 -1.00 3.82 -13.09
N LYS A 32 -1.66 2.85 -13.74
CA LYS A 32 -2.68 3.10 -14.76
C LYS A 32 -3.82 3.99 -14.25
N SER A 33 -4.15 3.86 -12.98
CA SER A 33 -5.27 4.57 -12.34
C SER A 33 -4.89 5.95 -11.78
N GLY A 34 -3.63 6.37 -11.93
CA GLY A 34 -3.13 7.63 -11.36
C GLY A 34 -2.98 7.59 -9.84
N GLY A 35 -2.77 6.41 -9.28
CA GLY A 35 -2.75 6.13 -7.84
C GLY A 35 -4.07 5.55 -7.32
N GLY A 36 -4.04 5.01 -6.11
CA GLY A 36 -5.17 4.31 -5.53
C GLY A 36 -4.82 3.42 -4.35
N ILE A 37 -5.79 2.59 -4.00
CA ILE A 37 -5.67 1.48 -3.06
C ILE A 37 -6.17 0.24 -3.77
N ALA A 38 -5.38 -0.83 -3.80
CA ALA A 38 -5.68 -2.02 -4.60
C ALA A 38 -5.40 -3.31 -3.83
N ALA A 39 -6.18 -4.35 -4.14
CA ALA A 39 -5.97 -5.70 -3.62
C ALA A 39 -6.24 -6.74 -4.71
N TYR A 40 -5.37 -7.73 -4.80
CA TYR A 40 -5.46 -8.86 -5.72
C TYR A 40 -5.40 -10.17 -4.94
N ASP A 41 -6.43 -11.01 -5.04
CA ASP A 41 -6.57 -12.25 -4.27
C ASP A 41 -6.01 -13.51 -4.94
N GLY A 42 -5.37 -13.36 -6.10
CA GLY A 42 -4.91 -14.48 -6.93
C GLY A 42 -5.82 -14.76 -8.12
N GLU A 43 -7.03 -14.18 -8.13
CA GLU A 43 -8.00 -14.32 -9.23
C GLU A 43 -8.60 -12.97 -9.63
N ASN A 44 -9.00 -12.16 -8.65
CA ASN A 44 -9.70 -10.90 -8.82
C ASN A 44 -8.88 -9.73 -8.26
N LEU A 45 -8.88 -8.63 -9.02
CA LEU A 45 -8.34 -7.34 -8.58
C LEU A 45 -9.50 -6.40 -8.25
N ASP A 46 -9.48 -5.83 -7.05
CA ASP A 46 -10.32 -4.68 -6.69
C ASP A 46 -9.44 -3.45 -6.47
N LEU A 47 -10.02 -2.28 -6.76
CA LEU A 47 -9.30 -1.02 -6.83
C LEU A 47 -10.22 0.14 -6.45
N LEU A 48 -9.70 1.01 -5.59
CA LEU A 48 -10.21 2.35 -5.33
C LEU A 48 -9.27 3.37 -5.98
N PRO A 49 -9.64 3.98 -7.12
CA PRO A 49 -8.83 5.02 -7.76
C PRO A 49 -8.76 6.28 -6.89
N LEU A 50 -7.55 6.82 -6.75
CA LEU A 50 -7.29 8.08 -6.05
C LEU A 50 -6.66 9.09 -7.03
N ALA A 51 -7.40 9.42 -8.09
CA ALA A 51 -6.90 10.17 -9.25
C ALA A 51 -6.36 11.58 -8.93
N VAL A 52 -6.67 12.14 -7.76
CA VAL A 52 -6.15 13.44 -7.34
C VAL A 52 -4.89 13.23 -6.51
N GLY A 53 -3.73 13.38 -7.18
CA GLY A 53 -2.40 13.30 -6.57
C GLY A 53 -2.03 11.91 -6.03
N GLY A 54 -2.78 10.85 -6.38
CA GLY A 54 -2.61 9.52 -5.80
C GLY A 54 -3.10 9.41 -4.35
N LEU A 55 -3.81 10.42 -3.84
CA LEU A 55 -4.19 10.52 -2.42
C LEU A 55 -5.69 10.69 -2.20
N MET A 56 -6.39 11.31 -3.15
CA MET A 56 -7.80 11.63 -3.02
C MET A 56 -8.59 11.17 -4.24
N SER A 57 -9.86 10.84 -4.01
CA SER A 57 -10.83 10.58 -5.07
C SER A 57 -11.68 11.84 -5.31
N ASN A 58 -12.15 12.01 -6.56
CA ASN A 58 -13.19 12.97 -6.93
C ASN A 58 -14.61 12.39 -6.82
N GLU A 59 -14.74 11.13 -6.41
CA GLU A 59 -16.01 10.46 -6.17
C GLU A 59 -16.64 10.89 -4.85
N ARG A 60 -17.91 10.52 -4.68
CA ARG A 60 -18.65 10.74 -3.44
C ARG A 60 -18.03 9.98 -2.26
N GLY A 61 -18.01 10.62 -1.09
CA GLY A 61 -17.43 10.03 0.12
C GLY A 61 -18.06 8.69 0.51
N GLU A 62 -19.36 8.52 0.28
CA GLU A 62 -20.05 7.26 0.56
C GLU A 62 -19.56 6.12 -0.33
N TYR A 63 -19.28 6.40 -1.61
CA TYR A 63 -18.69 5.44 -2.54
C TYR A 63 -17.26 5.09 -2.13
N VAL A 64 -16.43 6.09 -1.83
CA VAL A 64 -15.04 5.90 -1.38
C VAL A 64 -15.00 5.06 -0.11
N ALA A 65 -15.88 5.34 0.86
CA ALA A 65 -15.96 4.59 2.11
C ALA A 65 -16.37 3.13 1.88
N ALA A 66 -17.39 2.88 1.05
CA ALA A 66 -17.83 1.53 0.71
C ALA A 66 -16.70 0.74 0.00
N LYS A 67 -16.06 1.35 -1.00
CA LYS A 67 -14.93 0.74 -1.71
C LYS A 67 -13.73 0.45 -0.81
N TYR A 68 -13.39 1.36 0.10
CA TYR A 68 -12.34 1.12 1.07
C TYR A 68 -12.69 -0.04 2.02
N GLN A 69 -13.96 -0.18 2.42
CA GLN A 69 -14.41 -1.31 3.23
C GLN A 69 -14.31 -2.64 2.48
N GLU A 70 -14.73 -2.68 1.21
CA GLU A 70 -14.60 -3.86 0.33
C GLU A 70 -13.14 -4.31 0.24
N LEU A 71 -12.22 -3.40 -0.06
CA LEU A 71 -10.77 -3.68 -0.12
C LEU A 71 -10.22 -4.21 1.22
N ASN A 72 -10.61 -3.60 2.34
CA ASN A 72 -10.18 -4.07 3.66
C ASN A 72 -10.71 -5.47 3.96
N GLN A 73 -11.93 -5.79 3.52
CA GLN A 73 -12.50 -7.11 3.67
C GLN A 73 -11.77 -8.13 2.77
N LEU A 74 -11.44 -7.76 1.54
CA LEU A 74 -10.66 -8.59 0.63
C LEU A 74 -9.28 -8.93 1.22
N ALA A 75 -8.59 -7.93 1.78
CA ALA A 75 -7.32 -8.14 2.48
C ALA A 75 -7.44 -9.14 3.66
N LYS A 76 -8.55 -9.08 4.42
CA LYS A 76 -8.82 -10.04 5.50
C LYS A 76 -9.14 -11.43 4.97
N ASN A 77 -9.90 -11.52 3.87
CA ASN A 77 -10.21 -12.80 3.23
C ASN A 77 -8.96 -13.49 2.69
N MET A 78 -7.96 -12.73 2.24
CA MET A 78 -6.62 -13.22 1.90
C MET A 78 -5.77 -13.64 3.11
N GLY A 79 -6.29 -13.54 4.34
CA GLY A 79 -5.64 -14.01 5.57
C GLY A 79 -4.99 -12.92 6.44
N SER A 80 -5.14 -11.63 6.11
CA SER A 80 -4.61 -10.56 6.97
C SER A 80 -5.34 -10.51 8.31
N SER A 81 -4.60 -10.67 9.41
CA SER A 81 -5.09 -10.48 10.78
C SER A 81 -5.08 -9.01 11.24
N LEU A 82 -4.52 -8.10 10.43
CA LEU A 82 -4.42 -6.68 10.75
C LEU A 82 -5.80 -6.01 10.81
N LYS A 83 -5.99 -5.13 11.79
CA LYS A 83 -7.22 -4.32 11.92
C LYS A 83 -7.46 -3.42 10.71
N ALA A 84 -6.39 -2.80 10.20
CA ALA A 84 -6.41 -1.86 9.08
C ALA A 84 -5.20 -2.11 8.15
N PRO A 85 -5.25 -3.15 7.28
CA PRO A 85 -4.09 -3.60 6.49
C PRO A 85 -3.41 -2.50 5.68
N PHE A 86 -4.19 -1.67 4.97
CA PHE A 86 -3.64 -0.60 4.12
C PHE A 86 -3.01 0.54 4.93
N MET A 87 -3.61 0.90 6.06
CA MET A 87 -3.05 1.92 6.95
C MET A 87 -1.75 1.42 7.58
N THR A 88 -1.73 0.17 8.08
CA THR A 88 -0.50 -0.44 8.61
C THR A 88 0.60 -0.48 7.55
N LEU A 89 0.28 -0.88 6.31
CA LEU A 89 1.21 -0.85 5.19
C LEU A 89 1.75 0.56 4.94
N SER A 90 0.89 1.57 4.93
CA SER A 90 1.26 2.98 4.74
C SER A 90 2.29 3.49 5.76
N PHE A 91 2.22 3.03 7.02
CA PHE A 91 3.17 3.41 8.06
C PHE A 91 4.54 2.72 7.96
N LEU A 92 4.68 1.66 7.15
CA LEU A 92 5.99 1.01 6.93
C LEU A 92 6.97 1.92 6.20
N SER A 93 6.49 2.91 5.44
CA SER A 93 7.32 3.91 4.75
C SER A 93 7.60 5.18 5.55
N LEU A 94 7.10 5.29 6.79
CA LEU A 94 7.20 6.53 7.56
C LEU A 94 8.55 6.60 8.30
N LEU A 95 9.54 7.24 7.66
CA LEU A 95 10.95 7.29 8.11
C LEU A 95 11.22 8.14 9.36
N VAL A 96 10.18 8.65 10.02
CA VAL A 96 10.28 9.55 11.18
C VAL A 96 9.65 8.99 12.45
N ILE A 97 9.12 7.77 12.40
CA ILE A 97 8.60 7.06 13.59
C ILE A 97 9.51 5.88 13.93
N PRO A 98 9.57 5.44 15.21
CA PRO A 98 10.56 4.48 15.69
C PRO A 98 10.61 3.16 14.91
N GLU A 99 11.79 2.52 14.97
CA GLU A 99 12.15 1.22 14.37
C GLU A 99 12.41 1.22 12.85
N LEU A 100 12.67 0.03 12.31
CA LEU A 100 13.05 -0.22 10.92
C LEU A 100 11.91 0.12 9.95
N LYS A 101 12.22 0.78 8.84
CA LYS A 101 11.26 1.23 7.81
C LYS A 101 11.73 0.89 6.41
N LEU A 102 10.79 0.88 5.46
CA LEU A 102 11.05 0.64 4.05
C LEU A 102 10.77 1.89 3.23
N SER A 103 11.81 2.45 2.60
CA SER A 103 11.68 3.56 1.65
C SER A 103 11.81 3.08 0.20
N ASP A 104 11.59 3.99 -0.75
CA ASP A 104 11.92 3.80 -2.17
C ASP A 104 13.42 3.61 -2.43
N LYS A 105 14.27 3.97 -1.47
CA LYS A 105 15.73 3.84 -1.54
C LYS A 105 16.26 2.62 -0.80
N GLY A 106 15.36 1.81 -0.21
CA GLY A 106 15.70 0.61 0.55
C GLY A 106 15.35 0.70 2.03
N LEU A 107 15.92 -0.23 2.80
CA LEU A 107 15.66 -0.43 4.22
C LEU A 107 16.38 0.65 5.05
N PHE A 108 15.66 1.29 5.96
CA PHE A 108 16.14 2.43 6.73
C PHE A 108 15.96 2.18 8.23
N ASP A 109 17.04 2.31 9.00
CA ASP A 109 17.01 2.18 10.46
C ASP A 109 16.89 3.58 11.08
N VAL A 110 15.70 3.91 11.59
CA VAL A 110 15.41 5.23 12.17
C VAL A 110 16.26 5.52 13.41
N ASN A 111 16.72 4.50 14.15
CA ASN A 111 17.58 4.70 15.32
C ASN A 111 19.01 5.07 14.92
N LYS A 112 19.52 4.51 13.82
CA LYS A 112 20.84 4.84 13.26
C LYS A 112 20.78 6.06 12.33
N PHE A 113 19.59 6.39 11.86
CA PHE A 113 19.32 7.38 10.84
C PHE A 113 20.12 7.13 9.55
N ASP A 114 20.18 5.87 9.14
CA ASP A 114 20.95 5.43 7.98
C ASP A 114 20.27 4.25 7.26
N PHE A 115 20.62 4.08 5.99
CA PHE A 115 20.24 2.91 5.21
C PHE A 115 21.02 1.69 5.69
N VAL A 116 20.34 0.55 5.76
CA VAL A 116 20.94 -0.72 6.19
C VAL A 116 20.76 -1.78 5.10
N PRO A 117 21.71 -2.71 4.93
CA PRO A 117 21.58 -3.81 3.99
C PRO A 117 20.36 -4.69 4.30
N LEU A 118 19.71 -5.21 3.24
CA LEU A 118 18.64 -6.20 3.39
C LEU A 118 19.17 -7.58 3.78
N PHE A 119 20.34 -7.94 3.25
CA PHE A 119 21.02 -9.20 3.51
C PHE A 119 22.30 -8.96 4.32
N VAL A 120 22.61 -9.89 5.23
CA VAL A 120 23.84 -9.91 6.05
C VAL A 120 24.83 -10.90 5.45
#